data_AF-A0A5B2TJH2-F1
#
_entry.id   AF-A0A5B2TJH2-F1
#
_cell.length_a   1.000
_cell.length_b   1.000
_cell.length_c   1.000
_cell.angle_alpha   90.00
_cell.angle_beta   90.00
_cell.angle_gamma   90.00
#
_symmetry.space_group_name_H-M   'P 1'
#
loop_
_entity.id
_entity.type
_entity.pdbx_description
1 polymer ?
#
loop_
_entity_poly.entity_id
_entity_poly.type
_entity_poly.pdbx_seq_one_letter_code
_entity_poly.pdbx_strand_id
1 'polypeptide(L)'
;MTAAQTRNGLTNDPRLLAGVAGGLVSALAALLAFRGLPFGLGLFWLSPLPLFMAGLGFGKLAGGIAVGTGTVALLLAQPGWLTALLWLGLYGVPVLLLLFLGLQEQPPRISTGLPLAALGVWPAALTLLAAFLAADAGGLEAVLRAAVAMGLERMGTDAPEAVVTQIVRLQAAALALWLAIALVANSAAAQAFLQRRRLALAPAPAWRQSHLPRWYPALPGLAGLVWLMSGSESLLPLSLCLVLSVPLLLQGLAAMHRRLASFSGRLPLLILFYVLILVFSLPGALVLVALGLLEQYGRRNPPANM
;
A
#
# COMPACT_ATOMS: atom_id res chain seq x y z
N MET A 1 50.86 -13.72 2.23
CA MET A 1 49.38 -13.71 2.28
C MET A 1 48.92 -12.27 2.19
N THR A 2 48.72 -11.78 0.97
CA THR A 2 48.30 -10.41 0.68
C THR A 2 46.82 -10.25 0.93
N ALA A 3 46.45 -9.37 1.85
CA ALA A 3 45.07 -8.97 2.09
C ALA A 3 44.47 -8.44 0.78
N ALA A 4 43.42 -9.10 0.29
CA ALA A 4 42.67 -8.64 -0.87
C ALA A 4 42.03 -7.28 -0.51
N GLN A 5 42.57 -6.20 -1.08
CA GLN A 5 41.92 -4.90 -1.08
C GLN A 5 40.54 -5.05 -1.74
N THR A 6 39.49 -4.97 -0.94
CA THR A 6 38.12 -4.79 -1.41
C THR A 6 38.09 -3.53 -2.26
N ARG A 7 37.97 -3.68 -3.58
CA ARG A 7 37.82 -2.57 -4.53
C ARG A 7 36.46 -1.89 -4.29
N ASN A 8 36.40 -0.99 -3.32
CA ASN A 8 35.28 -0.11 -3.03
C ASN A 8 35.22 1.02 -4.09
N GLY A 9 34.96 0.66 -5.35
CA GLY A 9 34.61 1.61 -6.40
C GLY A 9 33.09 1.78 -6.46
N LEU A 10 32.61 2.96 -6.87
CA LEU A 10 31.17 3.26 -7.06
C LEU A 10 30.45 2.22 -7.95
N THR A 11 31.17 1.60 -8.88
CA THR A 11 30.65 0.58 -9.80
C THR A 11 30.61 -0.83 -9.22
N ASN A 12 31.22 -1.06 -8.06
CA ASN A 12 31.31 -2.39 -7.43
C ASN A 12 30.48 -2.50 -6.14
N ASP A 13 29.83 -1.43 -5.69
CA ASP A 13 28.94 -1.50 -4.54
C ASP A 13 27.60 -2.16 -4.96
N PRO A 14 27.29 -3.36 -4.46
CA PRO A 14 26.05 -4.05 -4.81
C PRO A 14 24.80 -3.25 -4.41
N ARG A 15 24.88 -2.37 -3.41
CA ARG A 15 23.77 -1.52 -2.97
C ARG A 15 23.45 -0.45 -4.02
N LEU A 16 24.48 0.16 -4.60
CA LEU A 16 24.33 1.16 -5.66
C LEU A 16 23.76 0.50 -6.92
N LEU A 17 24.33 -0.62 -7.34
CA LEU A 17 23.87 -1.33 -8.55
C LEU A 17 22.42 -1.81 -8.41
N ALA A 18 22.07 -2.44 -7.27
CA ALA A 18 20.70 -2.91 -7.02
C ALA A 18 19.72 -1.74 -6.89
N GLY A 19 20.14 -0.65 -6.24
CA GLY A 19 19.35 0.58 -6.15
C GLY A 19 19.04 1.15 -7.53
N VAL A 20 20.06 1.42 -8.33
CA VAL A 20 19.91 2.00 -9.68
C VAL A 20 19.06 1.10 -10.57
N ALA A 21 19.35 -0.20 -10.63
CA ALA A 21 18.57 -1.14 -11.42
C ALA A 21 17.10 -1.21 -10.96
N GLY A 22 16.87 -1.26 -9.65
CA GLY A 22 15.53 -1.29 -9.07
C GLY A 22 14.72 -0.04 -9.43
N GLY A 23 15.35 1.14 -9.33
CA GLY A 23 14.74 2.42 -9.69
C GLY A 23 14.39 2.53 -11.17
N LEU A 24 15.31 2.14 -12.06
CA LEU A 24 15.09 2.19 -13.51
C LEU A 24 13.97 1.24 -13.96
N VAL A 25 13.95 0.00 -13.45
CA VAL A 25 12.89 -0.97 -13.77
C VAL A 25 11.53 -0.48 -13.25
N SER A 26 11.50 0.08 -12.05
CA SER A 26 10.30 0.66 -11.45
C SER A 26 9.75 1.83 -12.28
N ALA A 27 10.62 2.75 -12.69
CA ALA A 27 10.27 3.90 -13.53
C ALA A 27 9.81 3.48 -14.92
N LEU A 28 10.46 2.50 -15.55
CA LEU A 28 10.03 1.96 -16.84
C LEU A 28 8.61 1.38 -16.76
N ALA A 29 8.33 0.58 -15.74
CA ALA A 29 6.99 0.03 -15.50
C ALA A 29 5.94 1.14 -15.37
N ALA A 30 6.28 2.24 -14.69
CA ALA A 30 5.39 3.38 -14.56
C ALA A 30 5.21 4.15 -15.87
N LEU A 31 6.28 4.38 -16.64
CA LEU A 31 6.22 5.07 -17.93
C LEU A 31 5.36 4.34 -18.95
N LEU A 32 5.42 3.00 -18.98
CA LEU A 32 4.57 2.20 -19.86
C LEU A 32 3.08 2.48 -19.59
N ALA A 33 2.71 2.61 -18.33
CA ALA A 33 1.35 2.93 -17.91
C ALA A 33 0.94 4.35 -18.32
N PHE A 34 1.78 5.35 -18.02
CA PHE A 34 1.50 6.75 -18.33
C PHE A 34 1.48 7.04 -19.83
N ARG A 35 2.15 6.23 -20.64
CA ARG A 35 2.10 6.31 -22.11
C ARG A 35 0.96 5.49 -22.73
N GLY A 36 0.12 4.83 -21.92
CA GLY A 36 -1.00 4.04 -22.42
C GLY A 36 -0.59 2.80 -23.22
N LEU A 37 0.62 2.28 -23.01
CA LEU A 37 1.12 1.11 -23.73
C LEU A 37 0.45 -0.19 -23.24
N PRO A 38 0.35 -1.23 -24.09
CA PRO A 38 -0.23 -2.51 -23.68
C PRO A 38 0.51 -3.06 -22.45
N PHE A 39 -0.25 -3.65 -21.52
CA PHE A 39 0.22 -4.13 -20.22
C PHE A 39 0.74 -3.05 -19.25
N GLY A 40 0.77 -1.77 -19.64
CA GLY A 40 1.27 -0.67 -18.82
C GLY A 40 0.56 -0.58 -17.48
N LEU A 41 -0.77 -0.66 -17.46
CA LEU A 41 -1.56 -0.64 -16.22
C LEU A 41 -1.22 -1.81 -15.28
N GLY A 42 -0.99 -3.01 -15.82
CA GLY A 42 -0.60 -4.16 -15.01
C GLY A 42 0.79 -4.00 -14.40
N LEU A 43 1.75 -3.52 -15.21
CA LEU A 43 3.12 -3.24 -14.77
C LEU A 43 3.20 -2.09 -13.78
N PHE A 44 2.33 -1.09 -13.88
CA PHE A 44 2.23 0.02 -12.92
C PHE A 44 2.07 -0.51 -11.49
N TRP A 45 1.16 -1.45 -11.29
CA TRP A 45 0.92 -2.06 -9.99
C TRP A 45 2.08 -2.92 -9.50
N LEU A 46 2.98 -3.35 -10.38
CA LEU A 46 4.22 -4.07 -10.05
C LEU A 46 5.42 -3.14 -9.89
N SER A 47 5.27 -1.84 -10.13
CA SER A 47 6.32 -0.83 -9.97
C SER A 47 7.00 -0.86 -8.57
N PRO A 48 6.29 -1.13 -7.45
CA PRO A 48 6.93 -1.27 -6.14
C PRO A 48 7.85 -2.49 -5.99
N LEU A 49 7.66 -3.57 -6.76
CA LEU A 49 8.41 -4.83 -6.63
C LEU A 49 9.93 -4.62 -6.70
N PRO A 50 10.51 -4.02 -7.75
CA PRO A 50 11.95 -3.79 -7.85
C PRO A 50 12.49 -2.86 -6.75
N LEU A 51 11.67 -1.90 -6.27
CA LEU A 51 12.06 -1.02 -5.16
C LEU A 51 12.19 -1.81 -3.85
N PHE A 52 11.20 -2.67 -3.56
CA PHE A 52 11.26 -3.56 -2.40
C PHE A 52 12.39 -4.58 -2.52
N MET A 53 12.67 -5.11 -3.70
CA MET A 53 13.80 -6.01 -3.91
C MET A 53 15.14 -5.35 -3.57
N ALA A 54 15.34 -4.10 -4.00
CA ALA A 54 16.53 -3.34 -3.63
C ALA A 54 16.60 -3.11 -2.11
N GLY A 55 15.50 -2.66 -1.50
CA GLY A 55 15.43 -2.36 -0.07
C GLY A 55 15.60 -3.59 0.85
N LEU A 56 14.84 -4.65 0.60
CA LEU A 56 14.84 -5.87 1.43
C LEU A 56 16.06 -6.76 1.19
N GLY A 57 16.70 -6.64 0.03
CA GLY A 57 17.90 -7.42 -0.33
C GLY A 57 19.21 -6.73 0.02
N PHE A 58 19.27 -5.39 -0.02
CA PHE A 58 20.53 -4.64 0.12
C PHE A 58 20.47 -3.49 1.14
N GLY A 59 19.31 -3.26 1.76
CA GLY A 59 19.13 -2.37 2.90
C GLY A 59 18.39 -1.09 2.55
N LYS A 60 18.09 -0.28 3.57
CA LYS A 60 17.32 0.97 3.43
C LYS A 60 17.99 1.94 2.45
N LEU A 61 19.32 1.99 2.45
CA LEU A 61 20.09 2.84 1.54
C LEU A 61 19.84 2.47 0.07
N ALA A 62 19.88 1.18 -0.28
CA ALA A 62 19.61 0.70 -1.63
C ALA A 62 18.15 1.00 -2.06
N GLY A 63 17.19 0.86 -1.14
CA GLY A 63 15.81 1.31 -1.37
C GLY A 63 15.70 2.82 -1.63
N GLY A 64 16.44 3.63 -0.87
CA GLY A 64 16.54 5.08 -1.08
C GLY A 64 17.11 5.45 -2.45
N ILE A 65 18.21 4.80 -2.85
CA ILE A 65 18.82 4.98 -4.17
C ILE A 65 17.85 4.57 -5.28
N ALA A 66 17.10 3.47 -5.10
CA ALA A 66 16.10 3.03 -6.08
C ALA A 66 15.00 4.06 -6.27
N VAL A 67 14.46 4.62 -5.18
CA VAL A 67 13.45 5.66 -5.28
C VAL A 67 14.00 6.92 -5.94
N GLY A 68 15.18 7.39 -5.52
CA GLY A 68 15.82 8.55 -6.13
C GLY A 68 16.10 8.38 -7.62
N THR A 69 16.64 7.22 -8.02
CA THR A 69 16.91 6.89 -9.43
C THR A 69 15.63 6.83 -10.24
N GLY A 70 14.57 6.19 -9.71
CA GLY A 70 13.29 6.11 -10.38
C GLY A 70 12.64 7.48 -10.59
N THR A 71 12.70 8.36 -9.58
CA THR A 71 12.23 9.75 -9.70
C THR A 71 12.99 10.51 -10.78
N VAL A 72 14.32 10.47 -10.76
CA VAL A 72 15.15 11.16 -11.76
C VAL A 72 14.84 10.63 -13.16
N ALA A 73 14.73 9.31 -13.34
CA ALA A 73 14.38 8.71 -14.62
C ALA A 73 13.02 9.19 -15.15
N LEU A 74 12.01 9.31 -14.29
CA LEU A 74 10.69 9.84 -14.68
C LEU A 74 10.74 11.31 -15.08
N LEU A 75 11.45 12.15 -14.32
CA LEU A 75 11.63 13.57 -14.62
C LEU A 75 12.38 13.81 -15.94
N LEU A 76 13.31 12.93 -16.30
CA LEU A 76 14.04 13.00 -17.57
C LEU A 76 13.21 12.48 -18.75
N ALA A 77 12.31 11.51 -18.52
CA ALA A 77 11.56 10.83 -19.57
C ALA A 77 10.27 11.53 -20.02
N GLN A 78 9.71 12.41 -19.18
CA GLN A 78 8.53 13.21 -19.51
C GLN A 78 8.67 14.64 -18.99
N PRO A 79 8.30 15.66 -19.78
CA PRO A 79 8.28 17.03 -19.31
C PRO A 79 7.21 17.21 -18.22
N GLY A 80 7.59 17.90 -17.14
CA GLY A 80 6.70 18.21 -16.01
C GLY A 80 6.95 17.35 -14.78
N TRP A 81 6.39 17.79 -13.64
CA TRP A 81 6.61 17.15 -12.33
C TRP A 81 5.50 16.18 -11.94
N LEU A 82 4.32 16.25 -12.57
CA LEU A 82 3.12 15.53 -12.15
C LEU A 82 3.34 14.00 -12.12
N THR A 83 3.87 13.43 -13.19
CA THR A 83 4.13 11.99 -13.32
C THR A 83 5.06 11.48 -12.21
N ALA A 84 6.14 12.23 -11.95
CA ALA A 84 7.10 11.91 -10.90
C ALA A 84 6.49 12.05 -9.50
N LEU A 85 5.69 13.10 -9.24
CA LEU A 85 5.02 13.28 -7.95
C LEU A 85 3.94 12.22 -7.70
N LEU A 86 3.16 11.83 -8.71
CA LEU A 86 2.17 10.76 -8.60
C LEU A 86 2.84 9.42 -8.27
N TRP A 87 3.90 9.07 -9.01
CA TRP A 87 4.65 7.85 -8.73
C TRP A 87 5.34 7.86 -7.37
N LEU A 88 5.90 9.01 -6.95
CA LEU A 88 6.48 9.19 -5.62
C LEU A 88 5.41 9.02 -4.53
N GLY A 89 4.27 9.69 -4.68
CA GLY A 89 3.18 9.66 -3.70
C GLY A 89 2.56 8.27 -3.57
N LEU A 90 2.40 7.55 -4.68
CA LEU A 90 1.80 6.21 -4.67
C LEU A 90 2.81 5.13 -4.29
N TYR A 91 4.03 5.17 -4.81
CA TYR A 91 4.97 4.04 -4.68
C TYR A 91 6.29 4.41 -4.02
N GLY A 92 6.96 5.48 -4.46
CA GLY A 92 8.28 5.82 -3.94
C GLY A 92 8.30 6.06 -2.43
N VAL A 93 7.51 7.03 -1.95
CA VAL A 93 7.43 7.38 -0.53
C VAL A 93 6.85 6.23 0.31
N PRO A 94 5.76 5.55 -0.09
CA PRO A 94 5.25 4.41 0.67
C PRO A 94 6.25 3.27 0.78
N VAL A 95 6.99 2.93 -0.27
CA VAL A 95 8.02 1.89 -0.20
C VAL A 95 9.10 2.27 0.82
N LEU A 96 9.59 3.51 0.78
CA LEU A 96 10.55 3.99 1.79
C LEU A 96 9.95 3.93 3.19
N LEU A 97 8.74 4.46 3.38
CA LEU A 97 8.06 4.46 4.66
C LEU A 97 7.95 3.03 5.24
N LEU A 98 7.55 2.06 4.42
CA LEU A 98 7.43 0.66 4.83
C LEU A 98 8.79 0.01 5.13
N LEU A 99 9.83 0.30 4.33
CA LEU A 99 11.19 -0.17 4.59
C LEU A 99 11.77 0.44 5.87
N PHE A 100 11.60 1.74 6.09
CA PHE A 100 12.15 2.44 7.25
C PHE A 100 11.46 2.03 8.56
N LEU A 101 10.12 1.86 8.53
CA LEU A 101 9.33 1.43 9.69
C LEU A 101 9.41 -0.09 9.95
N GLY A 102 9.64 -0.88 8.90
CA GLY A 102 9.54 -2.34 8.96
C GLY A 102 10.89 -3.04 9.05
N LEU A 103 11.84 -2.68 8.18
CA LEU A 103 13.14 -3.34 8.13
C LEU A 103 14.01 -2.85 9.30
N GLN A 104 14.48 -3.78 10.11
CA GLN A 104 15.51 -3.54 11.10
C GLN A 104 16.73 -4.33 10.65
N GLU A 105 17.85 -3.65 10.47
CA GLU A 105 19.06 -4.26 9.92
C GLU A 105 19.94 -4.88 11.02
N GLN A 106 19.76 -4.48 12.28
CA GLN A 106 20.57 -4.92 13.41
C GLN A 106 19.69 -5.10 14.68
N PRO A 107 19.38 -6.35 15.09
CA PRO A 107 19.51 -7.58 14.31
C PRO A 107 18.54 -7.60 13.12
N PRO A 108 18.85 -8.33 12.02
CA PRO A 108 17.99 -8.39 10.85
C PRO A 108 16.60 -8.98 11.14
N ARG A 109 15.56 -8.14 11.12
CA ARG A 109 14.17 -8.55 11.27
C ARG A 109 13.21 -7.60 10.55
N ILE A 110 12.04 -8.12 10.20
CA ILE A 110 10.95 -7.32 9.60
C ILE A 110 9.83 -7.19 10.63
N SER A 111 9.65 -5.99 11.17
CA SER A 111 8.48 -5.61 11.97
C SER A 111 7.31 -5.30 11.06
N THR A 112 6.09 -5.71 11.43
CA THR A 112 4.90 -5.51 10.60
C THR A 112 3.93 -4.47 11.16
N GLY A 113 4.01 -4.11 12.44
CA GLY A 113 2.98 -3.27 13.06
C GLY A 113 2.92 -1.84 12.53
N LEU A 114 4.03 -1.10 12.61
CA LEU A 114 4.10 0.26 12.07
C LEU A 114 3.94 0.32 10.55
N PRO A 115 4.56 -0.58 9.75
CA PRO A 115 4.30 -0.64 8.32
C PRO A 115 2.81 -0.86 7.98
N LEU A 116 2.13 -1.75 8.70
CA LEU A 116 0.70 -1.99 8.48
C LEU A 116 -0.14 -0.74 8.78
N ALA A 117 0.17 0.00 9.85
CA ALA A 117 -0.47 1.28 10.15
C ALA A 117 -0.21 2.33 9.06
N ALA A 118 1.02 2.37 8.53
CA ALA A 118 1.41 3.29 7.47
C ALA A 118 0.59 3.12 6.18
N LEU A 119 0.10 1.90 5.89
CA LEU A 119 -0.78 1.63 4.75
C LEU A 119 -2.13 2.36 4.83
N GLY A 120 -2.57 2.81 6.02
CA GLY A 120 -3.76 3.64 6.18
C GLY A 120 -3.44 5.11 6.43
N VAL A 121 -2.43 5.41 7.25
CA VAL A 121 -2.04 6.80 7.57
C VAL A 121 -1.56 7.54 6.31
N TRP A 122 -0.76 6.90 5.46
CA TRP A 122 -0.22 7.57 4.28
C TRP A 122 -1.30 7.94 3.25
N PRO A 123 -2.19 7.03 2.82
CA PRO A 123 -3.30 7.42 1.95
C PRO A 123 -4.28 8.40 2.60
N ALA A 124 -4.43 8.38 3.94
CA ALA A 124 -5.22 9.39 4.64
C ALA A 124 -4.55 10.77 4.56
N ALA A 125 -3.22 10.84 4.70
CA ALA A 125 -2.47 12.08 4.51
C ALA A 125 -2.56 12.59 3.06
N LEU A 126 -2.49 11.71 2.07
CA LEU A 126 -2.73 12.09 0.66
C LEU A 126 -4.16 12.59 0.43
N THR A 127 -5.16 11.98 1.06
CA THR A 127 -6.56 12.43 0.99
C THR A 127 -6.71 13.83 1.60
N LEU A 128 -6.09 14.09 2.76
CA LEU A 128 -6.08 15.41 3.39
C LEU A 128 -5.36 16.45 2.53
N LEU A 129 -4.20 16.10 1.96
CA LEU A 129 -3.47 16.97 1.05
C LEU A 129 -4.30 17.28 -0.20
N ALA A 130 -4.94 16.29 -0.80
CA ALA A 130 -5.81 16.49 -1.96
C ALA A 130 -7.00 17.39 -1.62
N ALA A 131 -7.60 17.22 -0.44
CA ALA A 131 -8.68 18.09 0.02
C ALA A 131 -8.20 19.54 0.25
N PHE A 132 -7.02 19.71 0.82
CA PHE A 132 -6.41 21.02 1.02
C PHE A 132 -6.11 21.72 -0.32
N LEU A 133 -5.49 21.01 -1.28
CA LEU A 133 -5.18 21.56 -2.60
C LEU A 133 -6.43 21.83 -3.44
N ALA A 134 -7.53 21.12 -3.18
CA ALA A 134 -8.80 21.32 -3.87
C ALA A 134 -9.69 22.40 -3.21
N ALA A 135 -9.27 23.04 -2.12
CA ALA A 135 -10.09 23.98 -1.37
C ALA A 135 -10.63 25.13 -2.25
N ASP A 136 -9.77 25.70 -3.11
CA ASP A 136 -10.14 26.78 -4.03
C ASP A 136 -10.94 26.30 -5.26
N ALA A 137 -10.94 25.00 -5.53
CA ALA A 137 -11.57 24.37 -6.70
C ALA A 137 -12.96 23.78 -6.39
N GLY A 138 -13.63 24.26 -5.33
CA GLY A 138 -14.92 23.72 -4.88
C GLY A 138 -14.80 22.47 -4.00
N GLY A 139 -13.59 22.15 -3.52
CA GLY A 139 -13.31 21.04 -2.63
C GLY A 139 -13.02 19.70 -3.34
N LEU A 140 -12.61 18.71 -2.56
CA LEU A 140 -12.27 17.37 -3.06
C LEU A 140 -13.43 16.72 -3.81
N GLU A 141 -14.67 16.93 -3.36
CA GLU A 141 -15.86 16.36 -4.00
C GLU A 141 -16.03 16.86 -5.43
N ALA A 142 -15.91 18.18 -5.66
CA ALA A 142 -16.06 18.76 -6.98
C ALA A 142 -15.00 18.21 -7.96
N VAL A 143 -13.75 18.10 -7.50
CA VAL A 143 -12.64 17.54 -8.29
C VAL A 143 -12.88 16.07 -8.63
N LEU A 144 -13.30 15.24 -7.65
CA LEU A 144 -13.60 13.82 -7.89
C LEU A 144 -14.78 13.65 -8.84
N ARG A 145 -15.84 14.44 -8.67
CA ARG A 145 -17.02 14.40 -9.55
C ARG A 145 -16.66 14.76 -10.98
N ALA A 146 -15.85 15.80 -11.19
CA ALA A 146 -15.34 16.16 -12.50
C ALA A 146 -14.49 15.04 -13.13
N ALA A 147 -13.64 14.39 -12.32
CA ALA A 147 -12.84 13.26 -12.79
C ALA A 147 -13.69 12.06 -13.21
N VAL A 148 -14.73 11.73 -12.44
CA VAL A 148 -15.68 10.64 -12.76
C VAL A 148 -16.47 10.98 -14.02
N ALA A 149 -17.01 12.19 -14.13
CA ALA A 149 -17.75 12.64 -15.31
C ALA A 149 -16.89 12.54 -16.59
N MET A 150 -15.65 13.02 -16.53
CA MET A 150 -14.71 12.92 -17.64
C MET A 150 -14.35 11.47 -17.99
N GLY A 151 -14.32 10.57 -17.00
CA GLY A 151 -14.14 9.14 -17.22
C GLY A 151 -15.31 8.49 -17.94
N LEU A 152 -16.54 8.79 -17.50
CA LEU A 152 -17.79 8.30 -18.08
C LEU A 152 -18.00 8.80 -19.51
N GLU A 153 -17.69 10.08 -19.77
CA GLU A 153 -17.76 10.68 -21.10
C GLU A 153 -16.82 9.97 -22.08
N ARG A 154 -15.59 9.65 -21.66
CA ARG A 154 -14.64 8.88 -22.48
C ARG A 154 -15.10 7.45 -22.76
N MET A 155 -15.92 6.88 -21.87
CA MET A 155 -16.52 5.56 -22.07
C MET A 155 -17.78 5.63 -22.94
N GLY A 156 -18.27 6.83 -23.29
CA GLY A 156 -19.51 7.02 -24.02
C GLY A 156 -20.74 6.59 -23.22
N THR A 157 -20.66 6.67 -21.89
CA THR A 157 -21.71 6.17 -20.98
C THR A 157 -22.23 7.28 -20.09
N ASP A 158 -23.54 7.44 -20.02
CA ASP A 158 -24.17 8.28 -19.00
C ASP A 158 -24.55 7.41 -17.79
N ALA A 159 -24.04 7.76 -16.62
CA ALA A 159 -24.40 7.08 -15.38
C ALA A 159 -25.43 7.89 -14.57
N PRO A 160 -26.40 7.24 -13.92
CA PRO A 160 -27.31 7.92 -13.01
C PRO A 160 -26.55 8.67 -11.90
N GLU A 161 -27.04 9.83 -11.50
CA GLU A 161 -26.39 10.70 -10.49
C GLU A 161 -26.16 10.00 -9.14
N ALA A 162 -27.06 9.07 -8.78
CA ALA A 162 -26.91 8.23 -7.59
C ALA A 162 -25.67 7.31 -7.67
N VAL A 163 -25.36 6.79 -8.86
CA VAL A 163 -24.19 5.93 -9.10
C VAL A 163 -22.91 6.77 -9.05
N VAL A 164 -22.90 7.95 -9.68
CA VAL A 164 -21.76 8.89 -9.61
C VAL A 164 -21.45 9.25 -8.17
N THR A 165 -22.47 9.56 -7.38
CA THR A 165 -22.33 9.88 -5.95
C THR A 165 -21.72 8.71 -5.17
N GLN A 166 -22.14 7.48 -5.44
CA GLN A 166 -21.55 6.29 -4.81
C GLN A 166 -20.08 6.07 -5.21
N ILE A 167 -19.74 6.27 -6.49
CA ILE A 167 -18.37 6.16 -6.98
C ILE A 167 -17.47 7.16 -6.24
N VAL A 168 -17.87 8.44 -6.21
CA VAL A 168 -17.10 9.50 -5.53
C VAL A 168 -16.91 9.18 -4.05
N ARG A 169 -17.96 8.72 -3.35
CA ARG A 169 -17.91 8.35 -1.92
C ARG A 169 -16.93 7.21 -1.62
N LEU A 170 -16.78 6.25 -2.53
CA LEU A 170 -15.94 5.07 -2.32
C LEU A 170 -14.54 5.19 -2.94
N GLN A 171 -14.32 6.15 -3.83
CA GLN A 171 -13.10 6.24 -4.63
C GLN A 171 -11.81 6.34 -3.80
N ALA A 172 -11.79 7.21 -2.78
CA ALA A 172 -10.62 7.37 -1.91
C ALA A 172 -10.28 6.07 -1.17
N ALA A 173 -11.30 5.38 -0.64
CA ALA A 173 -11.15 4.11 0.04
C ALA A 173 -10.70 2.98 -0.90
N ALA A 174 -11.27 2.91 -2.11
CA ALA A 174 -10.91 1.95 -3.12
C ALA A 174 -9.45 2.11 -3.55
N LEU A 175 -9.01 3.35 -3.80
CA LEU A 175 -7.62 3.66 -4.13
C LEU A 175 -6.67 3.27 -2.98
N ALA A 176 -7.02 3.61 -1.72
CA ALA A 176 -6.22 3.23 -0.56
C ALA A 176 -6.12 1.70 -0.39
N LEU A 177 -7.24 0.98 -0.58
CA LEU A 177 -7.27 -0.48 -0.51
C LEU A 177 -6.41 -1.12 -1.60
N TRP A 178 -6.57 -0.69 -2.86
CA TRP A 178 -5.77 -1.19 -3.97
C TRP A 178 -4.29 -0.88 -3.79
N LEU A 179 -3.96 0.31 -3.32
CA LEU A 179 -2.59 0.69 -3.01
C LEU A 179 -2.00 -0.20 -1.92
N ALA A 180 -2.74 -0.44 -0.84
CA ALA A 180 -2.30 -1.31 0.24
C ALA A 180 -2.09 -2.76 -0.23
N ILE A 181 -3.02 -3.30 -1.03
CA ILE A 181 -2.88 -4.63 -1.64
C ILE A 181 -1.64 -4.69 -2.52
N ALA A 182 -1.43 -3.69 -3.38
CA ALA A 182 -0.27 -3.65 -4.26
C ALA A 182 1.04 -3.61 -3.44
N LEU A 183 1.16 -2.73 -2.44
CA LEU A 183 2.36 -2.64 -1.62
C LEU A 183 2.64 -3.93 -0.81
N VAL A 184 1.61 -4.53 -0.22
CA VAL A 184 1.74 -5.79 0.52
C VAL A 184 2.10 -6.95 -0.40
N ALA A 185 1.43 -7.07 -1.55
CA ALA A 185 1.69 -8.14 -2.51
C ALA A 185 3.11 -8.04 -3.08
N ASN A 186 3.54 -6.83 -3.48
CA ASN A 186 4.88 -6.61 -4.02
C ASN A 186 5.98 -6.82 -2.96
N SER A 187 5.79 -6.36 -1.72
CA SER A 187 6.76 -6.60 -0.65
C SER A 187 6.87 -8.09 -0.30
N ALA A 188 5.73 -8.80 -0.23
CA ALA A 188 5.72 -10.25 0.00
C ALA A 188 6.36 -11.03 -1.16
N ALA A 189 6.09 -10.64 -2.41
CA ALA A 189 6.69 -11.25 -3.59
C ALA A 189 8.21 -10.99 -3.66
N ALA A 190 8.66 -9.77 -3.41
CA ALA A 190 10.07 -9.41 -3.33
C ALA A 190 10.78 -10.25 -2.24
N GLN A 191 10.19 -10.32 -1.05
CA GLN A 191 10.73 -11.10 0.06
C GLN A 191 10.82 -12.59 -0.27
N ALA A 192 9.77 -13.18 -0.85
CA ALA A 192 9.76 -14.58 -1.25
C ALA A 192 10.82 -14.87 -2.33
N PHE A 193 10.97 -13.98 -3.30
CA PHE A 193 12.00 -14.10 -4.34
C PHE A 193 13.40 -14.06 -3.74
N LEU A 194 13.70 -13.06 -2.91
CA LEU A 194 15.00 -12.89 -2.26
C LEU A 194 15.34 -14.08 -1.35
N GLN A 195 14.37 -14.62 -0.62
CA GLN A 195 14.58 -15.80 0.23
C GLN A 195 14.95 -17.04 -0.56
N ARG A 196 14.24 -17.30 -1.66
CA ARG A 196 14.55 -18.42 -2.56
C ARG A 196 15.97 -18.29 -3.14
N ARG A 197 16.44 -17.06 -3.33
CA ARG A 197 17.79 -16.75 -3.81
C ARG A 197 18.84 -16.62 -2.69
N ARG A 198 18.46 -16.77 -1.42
CA ARG A 198 19.34 -16.55 -0.25
C ARG A 198 19.98 -15.16 -0.21
N LEU A 199 19.27 -14.16 -0.76
CA LEU A 199 19.66 -12.75 -0.79
C LEU A 199 18.86 -11.89 0.18
N ALA A 200 17.88 -12.45 0.89
CA ALA A 200 17.07 -11.69 1.84
C ALA A 200 17.90 -11.30 3.07
N LEU A 201 17.89 -10.01 3.43
CA LEU A 201 18.60 -9.53 4.61
C LEU A 201 18.00 -10.04 5.91
N ALA A 202 16.68 -10.18 5.95
CA ALA A 202 15.93 -10.60 7.12
C ALA A 202 14.98 -11.76 6.76
N PRO A 203 14.60 -12.61 7.73
CA PRO A 203 13.59 -13.63 7.53
C PRO A 203 12.21 -13.02 7.23
N ALA A 204 11.32 -13.82 6.65
CA ALA A 204 9.98 -13.35 6.28
C ALA A 204 9.19 -13.10 7.57
N PRO A 205 8.45 -12.00 7.66
CA PRO A 205 7.64 -11.75 8.83
C PRO A 205 6.51 -12.78 8.92
N ALA A 206 6.14 -13.13 10.14
CA ALA A 206 4.96 -13.95 10.40
C ALA A 206 3.69 -13.10 10.20
N TRP A 207 3.26 -12.90 8.95
CA TRP A 207 2.13 -12.03 8.60
C TRP A 207 0.85 -12.31 9.42
N ARG A 208 0.60 -13.58 9.75
CA ARG A 208 -0.54 -14.02 10.60
C ARG A 208 -0.48 -13.51 12.04
N GLN A 209 0.71 -13.17 12.54
CA GLN A 209 0.96 -12.65 13.88
C GLN A 209 1.05 -11.13 13.89
N SER A 210 0.90 -10.46 12.74
CA SER A 210 0.95 -9.00 12.66
C SER A 210 -0.16 -8.37 13.48
N HIS A 211 0.18 -7.28 14.15
CA HIS A 211 -0.73 -6.47 14.94
C HIS A 211 -0.52 -5.01 14.60
N LEU A 212 -1.62 -4.28 14.47
CA LEU A 212 -1.55 -2.83 14.44
C LEU A 212 -1.04 -2.28 15.79
N PRO A 213 -0.44 -1.08 15.80
CA PRO A 213 -0.19 -0.36 17.04
C PRO A 213 -1.51 -0.11 17.79
N ARG A 214 -1.47 -0.15 19.12
CA ARG A 214 -2.67 0.00 19.96
C ARG A 214 -3.42 1.33 19.75
N TRP A 215 -2.72 2.38 19.33
CA TRP A 215 -3.32 3.68 19.04
C TRP A 215 -4.09 3.71 17.71
N TYR A 216 -3.80 2.81 16.78
CA TYR A 216 -4.29 2.89 15.41
C TYR A 216 -5.83 2.82 15.29
N PRO A 217 -6.54 1.90 15.98
CA PRO A 217 -7.99 1.81 15.89
C PRO A 217 -8.75 3.09 16.27
N ALA A 218 -8.13 3.98 17.06
CA ALA A 218 -8.74 5.26 17.42
C ALA A 218 -8.89 6.18 16.20
N LEU A 219 -7.99 6.11 15.21
CA LEU A 219 -8.03 6.98 14.04
C LEU A 219 -9.29 6.82 13.18
N PRO A 220 -9.65 5.62 12.67
CA PRO A 220 -10.89 5.45 11.92
C PRO A 220 -12.13 5.72 12.81
N GLY A 221 -12.07 5.41 14.11
CA GLY A 221 -13.14 5.71 15.04
C GLY A 221 -13.42 7.22 15.17
N LEU A 222 -12.37 8.02 15.34
CA LEU A 222 -12.48 9.49 15.39
C LEU A 222 -12.98 10.08 14.07
N ALA A 223 -12.47 9.60 12.93
CA ALA A 223 -12.95 10.04 11.62
C ALA A 223 -14.44 9.72 11.42
N GLY A 224 -14.87 8.54 11.88
CA GLY A 224 -16.29 8.15 11.89
C GLY A 224 -17.15 9.02 12.80
N LEU A 225 -16.67 9.39 13.98
CA LEU A 225 -17.37 10.32 14.87
C LEU A 225 -17.52 11.71 14.25
N VAL A 226 -16.46 12.24 13.64
CA VAL A 226 -16.51 13.52 12.93
C VAL A 226 -17.50 13.46 11.78
N TRP A 227 -17.55 12.34 11.02
CA TRP A 227 -18.54 12.14 9.97
C TRP A 227 -19.98 12.18 10.51
N LEU A 228 -20.26 11.46 11.61
CA LEU A 228 -21.57 11.46 12.25
C LEU A 228 -21.99 12.86 12.73
N MET A 229 -21.05 13.65 13.27
CA MET A 229 -21.29 15.02 13.73
C MET A 229 -21.47 16.02 12.58
N SER A 230 -20.82 15.78 11.43
CA SER A 230 -20.84 16.69 10.28
C SER A 230 -22.01 16.43 9.32
N GLY A 231 -22.79 15.36 9.55
CA GLY A 231 -23.87 14.91 8.69
C GLY A 231 -23.43 13.92 7.60
N SER A 232 -24.37 13.08 7.16
CA SER A 232 -24.13 11.95 6.24
C SER A 232 -23.58 12.35 4.86
N GLU A 233 -23.72 13.62 4.49
CA GLU A 233 -23.27 14.18 3.21
C GLU A 233 -21.79 14.59 3.23
N SER A 234 -21.14 14.65 4.40
CA SER A 234 -19.75 15.07 4.50
C SER A 234 -18.78 14.00 3.95
N LEU A 235 -18.19 14.30 2.78
CA LEU A 235 -17.41 13.32 2.00
C LEU A 235 -16.01 13.08 2.57
N LEU A 236 -15.36 14.12 3.09
CA LEU A 236 -13.99 14.04 3.59
C LEU A 236 -13.87 13.18 4.88
N PRO A 237 -14.66 13.40 5.95
CA PRO A 237 -14.61 12.55 7.14
C PRO A 237 -14.93 11.08 6.84
N LEU A 238 -15.90 10.82 5.95
CA LEU A 238 -16.21 9.47 5.47
C LEU A 238 -15.02 8.83 4.75
N SER A 239 -14.42 9.56 3.81
CA SER A 239 -13.24 9.10 3.06
C SER A 239 -12.10 8.73 4.01
N LEU A 240 -11.83 9.57 5.01
CA LEU A 240 -10.80 9.30 6.02
C LEU A 240 -11.14 8.06 6.86
N CYS A 241 -12.39 7.93 7.31
CA CYS A 241 -12.85 6.77 8.06
C CYS A 241 -12.62 5.46 7.28
N LEU A 242 -13.02 5.44 6.01
CA LEU A 242 -12.88 4.27 5.15
C LEU A 242 -11.40 3.96 4.82
N VAL A 243 -10.61 4.98 4.48
CA VAL A 243 -9.18 4.84 4.19
C VAL A 243 -8.42 4.31 5.41
N LEU A 244 -8.68 4.87 6.59
CA LEU A 244 -8.06 4.44 7.84
C LEU A 244 -8.54 3.06 8.30
N SER A 245 -9.68 2.58 7.79
CA SER A 245 -10.16 1.23 8.05
C SER A 245 -9.44 0.15 7.23
N VAL A 246 -8.68 0.52 6.19
CA VAL A 246 -7.99 -0.44 5.31
C VAL A 246 -7.03 -1.36 6.08
N PRO A 247 -6.13 -0.88 6.96
CA PRO A 247 -5.29 -1.78 7.74
C PRO A 247 -6.05 -2.69 8.71
N LEU A 248 -7.18 -2.24 9.25
CA LEU A 248 -8.06 -3.10 10.07
C LEU A 248 -8.68 -4.21 9.23
N LEU A 249 -9.09 -3.91 8.00
CA LEU A 249 -9.58 -4.90 7.04
C LEU A 249 -8.50 -5.94 6.71
N LEU A 250 -7.27 -5.50 6.43
CA LEU A 250 -6.14 -6.40 6.19
C LEU A 250 -5.81 -7.27 7.41
N GLN A 251 -5.90 -6.71 8.62
CA GLN A 251 -5.74 -7.46 9.86
C GLN A 251 -6.86 -8.49 10.06
N GLY A 252 -8.12 -8.14 9.76
CA GLY A 252 -9.24 -9.07 9.75
C GLY A 252 -9.05 -10.22 8.77
N LEU A 253 -8.52 -9.91 7.58
CA LEU A 253 -8.19 -10.92 6.57
C LEU A 253 -7.10 -11.88 7.08
N ALA A 254 -6.03 -11.36 7.67
CA ALA A 254 -4.98 -12.17 8.29
C ALA A 254 -5.52 -13.05 9.44
N ALA A 255 -6.44 -12.52 10.25
CA ALA A 255 -7.10 -13.27 11.31
C ALA A 255 -7.95 -14.42 10.76
N MET A 256 -8.69 -14.20 9.66
CA MET A 256 -9.46 -15.25 9.00
C MET A 256 -8.56 -16.37 8.47
N HIS A 257 -7.45 -16.03 7.80
CA HIS A 257 -6.48 -17.02 7.33
C HIS A 257 -5.87 -17.82 8.48
N ARG A 258 -5.66 -17.20 9.65
CA ARG A 258 -5.18 -17.87 10.85
C ARG A 258 -6.20 -18.87 11.39
N ARG A 259 -7.49 -18.46 11.49
CA ARG A 259 -8.58 -19.32 11.99
C ARG A 259 -8.84 -20.51 11.07
N LEU A 260 -8.75 -20.31 9.76
CA LEU A 260 -8.95 -21.37 8.77
C LEU A 260 -7.71 -22.27 8.59
N ALA A 261 -6.55 -21.92 9.16
CA ALA A 261 -5.31 -22.66 8.95
C ALA A 261 -5.34 -24.10 9.50
N SER A 262 -6.17 -24.37 10.52
CA SER A 262 -6.30 -25.69 11.16
C SER A 262 -7.32 -26.61 10.47
N PHE A 263 -8.06 -26.12 9.48
CA PHE A 263 -9.10 -26.90 8.82
C PHE A 263 -8.53 -27.64 7.59
N SER A 264 -8.88 -28.92 7.44
CA SER A 264 -8.49 -29.74 6.27
C SER A 264 -9.08 -29.19 4.96
N GLY A 265 -10.27 -28.60 5.01
CA GLY A 265 -10.94 -27.91 3.90
C GLY A 265 -10.60 -26.43 3.72
N ARG A 266 -9.40 -25.97 4.11
CA ARG A 266 -9.05 -24.54 4.10
C ARG A 266 -9.22 -23.84 2.75
N LEU A 267 -8.89 -24.52 1.65
CA LEU A 267 -8.93 -23.91 0.31
C LEU A 267 -10.36 -23.62 -0.14
N PRO A 268 -11.31 -24.57 -0.14
CA PRO A 268 -12.70 -24.27 -0.49
C PRO A 268 -13.33 -23.26 0.46
N LEU A 269 -13.01 -23.29 1.76
CA LEU A 269 -13.50 -22.30 2.72
C LEU A 269 -12.98 -20.88 2.41
N LEU A 270 -11.71 -20.74 2.05
CA LEU A 270 -11.15 -19.44 1.64
C LEU A 270 -11.77 -18.97 0.33
N ILE A 271 -11.96 -19.85 -0.66
CA ILE A 271 -12.62 -19.50 -1.92
C ILE A 271 -14.04 -18.99 -1.63
N LEU A 272 -14.83 -19.74 -0.86
CA LEU A 272 -16.18 -19.33 -0.47
C LEU A 272 -16.17 -17.99 0.27
N PHE A 273 -15.23 -17.80 1.19
CA PHE A 273 -15.08 -16.55 1.93
C PHE A 273 -14.78 -15.36 1.01
N TYR A 274 -13.86 -15.49 0.06
CA TYR A 274 -13.56 -14.44 -0.91
C TYR A 274 -14.73 -14.17 -1.86
N VAL A 275 -15.44 -15.21 -2.30
CA VAL A 275 -16.67 -15.06 -3.09
C VAL A 275 -17.72 -14.30 -2.28
N LEU A 276 -17.89 -14.62 -1.01
CA LEU A 276 -18.84 -13.94 -0.13
C LEU A 276 -18.46 -12.47 0.07
N ILE A 277 -17.16 -12.16 0.27
CA ILE A 277 -16.69 -10.78 0.33
C ILE A 277 -16.97 -10.06 -0.99
N LEU A 278 -16.72 -10.70 -2.13
CA LEU A 278 -16.93 -10.07 -3.44
C LEU A 278 -18.41 -9.76 -3.68
N VAL A 279 -19.30 -10.71 -3.37
CA VAL A 279 -20.75 -10.57 -3.55
C VAL A 279 -21.35 -9.58 -2.55
N PHE A 280 -20.92 -9.64 -1.28
CA PHE A 280 -21.41 -8.79 -0.21
C PHE A 280 -20.42 -7.66 0.14
N SER A 281 -19.75 -7.09 -0.86
CA SER A 281 -18.63 -6.12 -0.73
C SER A 281 -18.62 -5.26 0.54
N LEU A 282 -19.65 -4.42 0.73
CA LEU A 282 -19.78 -3.54 1.90
C LEU A 282 -19.99 -4.30 3.21
N PRO A 283 -21.03 -5.15 3.37
CA PRO A 283 -21.17 -5.98 4.57
C PRO A 283 -19.94 -6.84 4.90
N GLY A 284 -19.30 -7.44 3.89
CA GLY A 284 -18.09 -8.23 4.04
C GLY A 284 -16.91 -7.41 4.55
N ALA A 285 -16.73 -6.19 4.02
CA ALA A 285 -15.72 -5.26 4.52
C ALA A 285 -15.96 -4.87 5.99
N LEU A 286 -17.21 -4.60 6.38
CA LEU A 286 -17.57 -4.29 7.77
C LEU A 286 -17.28 -5.46 8.71
N VAL A 287 -17.64 -6.68 8.31
CA VAL A 287 -17.32 -7.91 9.09
C VAL A 287 -15.80 -8.06 9.25
N LEU A 288 -15.03 -7.82 8.19
CA LEU A 288 -13.56 -7.88 8.25
C LEU A 288 -12.97 -6.82 9.17
N VAL A 289 -13.44 -5.57 9.13
CA VAL A 289 -12.98 -4.50 10.02
C VAL A 289 -13.32 -4.84 11.47
N ALA A 290 -14.55 -5.30 11.74
CA ALA A 290 -14.96 -5.75 13.06
C ALA A 290 -14.10 -6.92 13.55
N LEU A 291 -13.82 -7.90 12.70
CA LEU A 291 -12.92 -9.01 13.00
C LEU A 291 -11.49 -8.52 13.29
N GLY A 292 -10.99 -7.55 12.53
CA GLY A 292 -9.69 -6.92 12.75
C GLY A 292 -9.59 -6.23 14.11
N LEU A 293 -10.64 -5.50 14.51
CA LEU A 293 -10.76 -4.87 15.83
C LEU A 293 -10.84 -5.91 16.95
N LEU A 294 -11.66 -6.96 16.80
CA LEU A 294 -11.75 -8.05 17.77
C LEU A 294 -10.41 -8.76 17.94
N GLU A 295 -9.67 -8.98 16.85
CA GLU A 295 -8.34 -9.59 16.92
C GLU A 295 -7.32 -8.68 17.60
N GLN A 296 -7.44 -7.37 17.41
CA GLN A 296 -6.56 -6.37 18.00
C GLN A 296 -6.58 -6.38 19.53
N TYR A 297 -7.77 -6.55 20.12
CA TYR A 297 -7.97 -6.53 21.57
C TYR A 297 -8.18 -7.93 22.18
N GLY A 298 -8.59 -8.92 21.38
CA GLY A 298 -8.94 -10.26 21.84
C GLY A 298 -7.77 -11.23 21.97
N ARG A 299 -6.61 -10.96 21.34
CA ARG A 299 -5.40 -11.77 21.59
C ARG A 299 -4.86 -11.42 22.98
N ARG A 300 -5.19 -12.24 23.99
CA ARG A 300 -4.45 -12.27 25.26
C ARG A 300 -2.97 -12.49 24.91
N ASN A 301 -2.09 -11.64 25.45
CA ASN A 301 -0.64 -11.76 25.26
C ASN A 301 -0.22 -13.23 25.43
N PRO A 302 0.56 -13.84 24.52
CA PRO A 302 1.33 -15.00 24.92
C PRO A 302 2.22 -14.58 26.11
N PRO A 303 2.49 -15.48 27.07
CA PRO A 303 3.35 -15.15 28.20
C PRO A 303 4.66 -14.59 27.66
N ALA A 304 5.13 -13.49 28.26
CA ALA A 304 6.52 -13.10 28.11
C ALA A 304 7.33 -14.34 28.49
N ASN A 305 8.25 -14.76 27.61
CA ASN A 305 9.17 -15.90 27.75
C ASN A 305 8.67 -17.21 27.08
N MET A 306 8.91 -17.33 25.77
CA MET A 306 9.36 -18.56 25.10
C MET A 306 10.31 -18.18 23.96
#